data_AF-A0A1Q6CLE9-F1
#
_entry.id   AF-A0A1Q6CLE9-F1
#
_cell.length_a   1.000
_cell.length_b   1.000
_cell.length_c   1.000
_cell.angle_alpha   90.00
_cell.angle_beta   90.00
_cell.angle_gamma   90.00
#
_symmetry.space_group_name_H-M   'P 1'
#
loop_
_entity.id
_entity.type
_entity.pdbx_description
1 polymer ?
#
loop_
_entity_poly.entity_id
_entity_poly.type
_entity_poly.pdbx_seq_one_letter_code
_entity_poly.pdbx_strand_id
1 'polypeptide(L)' 'MAAKDVLTLVKALAITKVLPIHRSAYELYLEPISVLVELKQKNATGLDLIYEGSTAVHQ' A
#
# COMPACT_ATOMS: atom_id res chain seq x y z
N MET A 1 10.22 0.23 -4.53
CA MET A 1 9.39 1.35 -5.03
C MET A 1 9.08 2.23 -3.85
N ALA A 2 9.14 3.54 -4.02
CA ALA A 2 8.67 4.48 -3.00
C ALA A 2 7.14 4.51 -2.95
N ALA A 3 6.56 4.96 -1.84
CA ALA A 3 5.12 5.09 -1.64
C ALA A 3 4.49 6.04 -2.68
N LYS A 4 5.26 7.04 -3.12
CA LYS A 4 4.91 7.96 -4.23
C LYS A 4 4.76 7.24 -5.57
N ASP A 5 5.60 6.24 -5.86
CA ASP A 5 5.55 5.47 -7.11
C ASP A 5 4.28 4.61 -7.15
N VAL A 6 3.94 3.98 -6.02
CA VAL A 6 2.71 3.19 -5.85
C VAL A 6 1.48 4.06 -6.10
N LEU A 7 1.44 5.28 -5.58
CA LEU A 7 0.30 6.20 -5.79
C LEU A 7 0.20 6.70 -7.23
N THR A 8 1.33 6.89 -7.90
CA THR A 8 1.37 7.27 -9.32
C THR A 8 0.79 6.14 -10.17
N LEU A 9 1.19 4.89 -9.90
CA LEU A 9 0.67 3.69 -10.54
C LEU A 9 -0.84 3.49 -10.28
N VAL A 10 -1.26 3.64 -9.02
CA VAL A 10 -2.67 3.53 -8.60
C VAL A 10 -3.57 4.51 -9.35
N LYS A 11 -3.13 5.76 -9.52
CA LYS A 11 -3.87 6.76 -10.31
C LYS A 11 -3.89 6.42 -11.79
N ALA A 12 -2.74 6.05 -12.36
CA ALA A 12 -2.62 5.73 -13.78
C ALA A 12 -3.49 4.51 -14.19
N LEU A 13 -3.66 3.54 -13.28
CA LEU A 13 -4.43 2.32 -13.50
C LEU A 13 -5.87 2.37 -12.94
N ALA A 14 -6.33 3.52 -12.43
CA ALA A 14 -7.63 3.69 -11.78
C ALA A 14 -7.93 2.65 -10.67
N ILE A 15 -6.90 2.24 -9.92
CA ILE A 15 -6.99 1.22 -8.87
C ILE A 15 -7.82 1.73 -7.69
N THR A 16 -8.87 0.97 -7.32
CA THR A 16 -9.80 1.31 -6.24
C THR A 16 -9.41 0.73 -4.88
N LYS A 17 -8.63 -0.36 -4.84
CA LYS A 17 -8.09 -0.98 -3.61
C LYS A 17 -6.64 -1.43 -3.80
N VAL A 18 -5.81 -1.25 -2.77
CA VAL A 18 -4.40 -1.65 -2.75
C VAL A 18 -4.13 -2.54 -1.54
N LEU A 19 -3.42 -3.65 -1.75
CA LEU A 19 -2.95 -4.55 -0.70
C LEU A 19 -1.41 -4.57 -0.67
N PRO A 20 -0.74 -3.89 0.27
CA PRO A 20 0.72 -3.90 0.36
C PRO A 20 1.22 -5.22 0.94
N ILE A 21 1.95 -6.01 0.15
CA ILE A 21 2.48 -7.33 0.56
C ILE A 21 3.94 -7.29 1.00
N HIS A 22 4.73 -6.31 0.54
CA HIS A 22 6.19 -6.29 0.69
C HIS A 22 6.65 -5.26 1.74
N ARG A 23 6.23 -5.45 3.00
CA ARG A 23 6.20 -4.40 4.05
C ARG A 23 6.96 -4.71 5.33
N SER A 24 7.83 -5.73 5.37
CA SER A 24 8.37 -6.26 6.63
C SER A 24 9.80 -6.84 6.57
N ALA A 25 10.40 -6.87 7.77
CA ALA A 25 11.61 -7.57 8.23
C ALA A 25 13.01 -7.11 7.76
N TYR A 26 13.26 -6.71 6.51
CA TYR A 26 14.62 -6.37 6.06
C TYR A 26 14.84 -4.86 5.90
N GLU A 27 16.00 -4.36 6.36
CA GLU A 27 16.36 -2.93 6.30
C GLU A 27 16.25 -2.33 4.89
N LEU A 28 16.54 -3.12 3.86
CA LEU A 28 16.44 -2.73 2.45
C LEU A 28 15.03 -2.29 2.00
N TYR A 29 13.99 -2.60 2.78
CA TYR A 29 12.59 -2.35 2.45
C TYR A 29 11.87 -1.48 3.48
N LEU A 30 12.60 -0.84 4.40
CA LEU A 30 12.08 0.07 5.43
C LEU A 30 11.71 1.46 4.87
N GLU A 31 10.87 1.51 3.83
CA GLU A 31 10.01 2.69 3.68
C GLU A 31 8.82 2.51 4.63
N PRO A 32 8.61 3.42 5.61
CA PRO A 32 7.57 3.22 6.61
C PRO A 32 6.19 3.18 5.96
N ILE A 33 5.40 2.15 6.24
CA ILE A 33 4.04 2.03 5.70
C ILE A 33 3.12 3.19 6.14
N SER A 34 3.48 3.91 7.20
CA SER A 34 2.87 5.19 7.58
C SER A 34 2.93 6.24 6.45
N VAL A 35 4.01 6.31 5.67
CA VAL A 35 4.12 7.23 4.51
C VAL A 35 3.07 6.89 3.45
N LEU A 36 2.86 5.60 3.16
CA LEU A 36 1.80 5.16 2.24
C LEU A 36 0.41 5.47 2.79
N VAL A 37 0.19 5.29 4.10
CA VAL A 37 -1.08 5.61 4.80
C VAL A 37 -1.38 7.11 4.78
N GLU A 38 -0.43 7.97 5.11
CA GLU A 38 -0.57 9.43 5.09
C GLU A 38 -0.84 9.97 3.68
N LEU A 39 -0.08 9.50 2.69
CA LEU A 39 -0.30 9.89 1.31
C LEU A 39 -1.62 9.31 0.74
N LYS A 40 -2.10 8.17 1.27
CA LYS A 40 -3.44 7.65 0.98
C LYS A 40 -4.55 8.51 1.58
N GLN A 41 -4.39 9.14 2.75
CA GLN A 41 -5.44 10.03 3.28
C GLN A 41 -5.82 11.17 2.33
N LYS A 42 -4.91 11.53 1.40
CA LYS A 42 -5.11 12.55 0.36
C LYS A 42 -5.71 12.01 -0.96
N ASN A 43 -6.05 10.72 -1.04
CA ASN A 43 -6.53 10.06 -2.26
C ASN A 43 -7.68 9.07 -1.97
N ALA A 44 -8.63 8.93 -2.89
CA ALA A 44 -9.87 8.15 -2.67
C ALA A 44 -9.71 6.61 -2.73
N THR A 45 -8.50 6.08 -2.99
CA THR A 45 -8.23 4.65 -3.11
C THR A 45 -8.24 3.94 -1.75
N GLY A 46 -8.92 2.79 -1.64
CA GLY A 46 -8.88 1.93 -0.45
C GLY A 46 -7.50 1.29 -0.23
N LEU A 47 -7.12 1.10 1.02
CA LEU A 47 -5.83 0.48 1.40
C LEU A 47 -6.09 -0.59 2.46
N ASP A 48 -5.87 -1.84 2.09
CA ASP A 48 -6.09 -3.00 2.95
C ASP A 48 -4.76 -3.39 3.62
N LEU A 49 -4.69 -3.26 4.95
CA LEU A 49 -3.50 -3.61 5.76
C LEU A 49 -3.79 -4.88 6.58
N ILE A 50 -2.93 -5.91 6.52
CA ILE A 50 -3.23 -7.28 7.03
C ILE A 50 -2.06 -8.01 7.74
N TYR A 51 -1.13 -7.31 8.39
CA TYR A 51 0.00 -7.92 9.14
C TYR A 51 0.77 -9.02 8.36
N GLU A 52 0.91 -10.24 8.91
CA GLU A 52 1.39 -11.46 8.24
C GLU A 52 0.50 -12.64 8.66
N GLY A 53 0.40 -13.69 7.83
CA GLY A 53 -0.45 -14.87 8.09
C GLY A 53 -1.98 -14.65 7.95
N SER A 54 -2.42 -13.41 7.72
CA SER A 54 -3.83 -13.09 7.50
C SER A 54 -4.30 -13.42 6.08
N THR A 55 -5.57 -13.80 5.93
CA THR A 55 -6.22 -14.03 4.63
C THR A 55 -7.04 -12.79 4.23
N ALA A 56 -6.84 -12.29 3.02
CA ALA A 56 -7.73 -11.30 2.41
C ALA A 56 -8.77 -12.00 1.52
N VAL A 57 -10.04 -11.61 1.66
CA VAL A 57 -11.13 -12.05 0.78
C VAL A 57 -11.48 -10.89 -0.15
N HIS A 58 -11.45 -11.13 -1.46
CA HIS A 58 -11.83 -10.16 -2.47
C HIS A 58 -13.29 -10.37 -2.88
N GLN A 59 -14.02 -9.28 -3.09
CA GLN A 59 -15.38 -9.18 -3.62
C GLN A 59 -15.37 -8.07 -4.68
#